data_AF-A0A538BWE0-F1
#
_entry.id   AF-A0A538BWE0-F1
#
_cell.length_a   1.000
_cell.length_b   1.000
_cell.length_c   1.000
_cell.angle_alpha   90.00
_cell.angle_beta   90.00
_cell.angle_gamma   90.00
#
_symmetry.space_group_name_H-M   'P 1'
#
loop_
_entity.id
_entity.type
_entity.pdbx_description
1 polymer ?
#
loop_
_entity_poly.entity_id
_entity_poly.type
_entity_poly.pdbx_seq_one_letter_code
_entity_poly.pdbx_strand_id
1 'polypeptide(L)' 'MAEIKNITFACENPVELSEFWEAALGYVRPELPQQVLDEVQKGIDAGELDPTGWAMLVPPGGGGPRLLFQRRAKTPTE' A
#
# COMPACT_ATOMS: atom_id res chain seq x y z
N MET A 1 -2.32 -25.56 -7.41
CA MET A 1 -1.09 -25.19 -6.67
C MET A 1 -1.42 -24.00 -5.79
N ALA A 2 -0.81 -23.91 -4.62
CA ALA A 2 -0.95 -22.72 -3.77
C ALA A 2 -0.11 -21.58 -4.34
N GLU A 3 -0.63 -20.35 -4.28
CA GLU A 3 0.04 -19.15 -4.76
C GLU A 3 0.00 -18.07 -3.67
N ILE A 4 1.07 -17.29 -3.56
CA ILE A 4 1.09 -16.12 -2.68
C ILE A 4 0.26 -15.02 -3.33
N LYS A 5 -0.80 -14.57 -2.64
CA LYS A 5 -1.70 -13.53 -3.16
C LYS A 5 -1.40 -12.13 -2.63
N ASN A 6 -0.79 -12.00 -1.45
CA ASN A 6 -0.45 -10.72 -0.84
C ASN A 6 0.87 -10.82 -0.08
N ILE A 7 1.64 -9.74 -0.10
CA ILE A 7 2.82 -9.52 0.74
C ILE A 7 2.60 -8.19 1.46
N THR A 8 2.77 -8.18 2.78
CA THR A 8 2.61 -6.96 3.60
C THR A 8 3.95 -6.55 4.20
N PHE A 9 4.37 -5.33 3.93
CA PHE A 9 5.54 -4.68 4.50
C PHE A 9 5.14 -3.82 5.69
N ALA A 10 5.69 -4.15 6.86
CA ALA A 10 5.70 -3.24 8.00
C ALA A 10 6.91 -2.30 7.87
N CYS A 11 6.67 -1.00 7.80
CA CYS A 11 7.72 -0.01 7.54
C CYS A 11 7.40 1.34 8.20
N GLU A 12 8.37 2.26 8.21
CA GLU A 12 8.18 3.61 8.74
C GLU A 12 7.51 4.54 7.73
N ASN A 13 7.93 4.47 6.46
CA ASN A 13 7.42 5.30 5.37
C ASN A 13 6.82 4.44 4.23
N PRO A 14 5.52 4.10 4.31
CA PRO A 14 4.84 3.24 3.33
C PRO A 14 4.86 3.77 1.90
N VAL A 15 4.63 5.07 1.71
CA VAL A 15 4.55 5.69 0.38
C VAL A 15 5.90 5.64 -0.32
N GLU A 16 6.96 6.11 0.34
CA GLU A 16 8.33 6.08 -0.19
C GLU A 16 8.82 4.66 -0.50
N LEU A 17 8.57 3.71 0.41
CA LEU A 17 8.93 2.31 0.16
C LEU A 17 8.15 1.73 -1.03
N SER A 18 6.88 2.10 -1.19
CA SER A 18 6.09 1.66 -2.33
C SER A 18 6.62 2.23 -3.65
N GLU A 19 7.05 3.49 -3.71
CA GLU A 19 7.65 4.09 -4.92
C GLU A 19 8.92 3.35 -5.36
N PHE A 20 9.75 2.91 -4.39
CA PHE A 20 10.90 2.06 -4.69
C PHE A 20 10.47 0.75 -5.37
N TRP A 21 9.48 0.05 -4.82
CA TRP A 21 9.02 -1.23 -5.37
C TRP A 21 8.25 -1.08 -6.69
N GLU A 22 7.53 0.02 -6.86
CA GLU A 22 6.90 0.43 -8.11
C GLU A 22 7.96 0.52 -9.22
N ALA A 23 9.03 1.28 -8.97
CA ALA A 23 10.13 1.44 -9.93
C ALA A 23 10.94 0.15 -10.14
N ALA A 24 11.20 -0.61 -9.08
CA ALA A 24 12.06 -1.80 -9.14
C ALA A 24 11.39 -2.99 -9.85
N LEU A 25 10.08 -3.15 -9.70
CA LEU A 25 9.35 -4.31 -10.21
C LEU A 25 8.37 -3.99 -11.36
N GLY A 26 8.18 -2.71 -11.69
CA GLY A 26 7.17 -2.29 -12.66
C GLY A 26 5.74 -2.57 -12.18
N TYR A 27 5.55 -2.68 -10.87
CA TYR A 27 4.23 -2.74 -10.26
C TYR A 27 3.52 -1.39 -10.43
N VAL A 28 2.21 -1.36 -10.28
CA VAL A 28 1.42 -0.14 -10.50
C VAL A 28 0.48 0.14 -9.33
N ARG A 29 0.08 1.40 -9.17
CA ARG A 29 -1.00 1.78 -8.26
C ARG A 29 -2.32 1.21 -8.77
N PRO A 30 -3.17 0.63 -7.91
CA PRO A 30 -4.48 0.17 -8.33
C PRO A 30 -5.36 1.36 -8.71
N GLU A 31 -6.09 1.23 -9.82
CA GLU A 31 -7.20 2.13 -10.11
C GLU A 31 -8.38 1.79 -9.20
N LEU A 32 -8.80 2.76 -8.39
CA LEU A 32 -9.93 2.62 -7.48
C LEU A 32 -11.15 3.35 -8.07
N PRO A 33 -12.38 2.83 -7.89
CA PRO A 33 -13.58 3.57 -8.24
C PRO A 33 -13.64 4.94 -7.55
N GLN A 34 -14.15 5.96 -8.24
CA GLN A 34 -14.20 7.33 -7.72
C GLN A 34 -14.91 7.42 -6.37
N GLN A 35 -15.98 6.63 -6.16
CA GLN A 35 -16.71 6.61 -4.89
C GLN A 35 -15.82 6.19 -3.71
N VAL A 36 -14.88 5.26 -3.94
CA VAL A 36 -13.92 4.82 -2.92
C VAL A 36 -12.90 5.92 -2.65
N LEU A 37 -12.41 6.60 -3.69
CA LEU A 37 -11.50 7.73 -3.55
C LEU A 37 -12.15 8.88 -2.76
N ASP A 38 -13.43 9.17 -3.01
CA ASP A 38 -14.18 10.20 -2.30
C ASP A 38 -14.37 9.86 -0.82
N GLU A 39 -14.62 8.59 -0.49
CA GLU A 39 -14.71 8.11 0.90
C GLU A 39 -13.37 8.21 1.62
N VAL A 40 -12.27 7.82 0.96
CA VAL A 40 -10.92 7.96 1.50
C VAL A 40 -10.60 9.43 1.74
N GLN A 41 -10.91 10.32 0.79
CA GLN A 41 -10.66 11.75 0.94
C GLN A 41 -11.45 12.34 2.12
N LYS A 42 -12.72 11.96 2.30
CA LYS A 42 -13.50 12.39 3.46
C LYS A 42 -12.87 11.97 4.79
N GLY A 43 -12.35 10.74 4.86
CA GLY A 43 -11.64 10.26 6.06
C GLY A 43 -10.34 11.02 6.33
N ILE A 44 -9.61 11.40 5.27
CA ILE A 44 -8.41 12.26 5.39
C ILE A 44 -8.80 13.64 5.91
N ASP A 45 -9.82 14.26 5.32
CA ASP A 45 -10.30 15.60 5.70
C ASP A 45 -10.82 15.64 7.14
N ALA A 46 -11.43 14.54 7.61
CA ALA A 46 -11.88 14.36 8.99
C ALA A 46 -10.74 14.04 9.98
N GLY A 47 -9.51 13.80 9.49
CA GLY A 47 -8.37 13.38 10.31
C GLY A 47 -8.44 11.93 10.82
N GLU A 48 -9.36 11.13 10.27
CA GLU A 48 -9.54 9.72 10.63
C GLU A 48 -8.57 8.80 9.88
N LEU A 49 -8.10 9.25 8.70
CA LEU A 49 -7.14 8.54 7.86
C LEU A 49 -5.86 9.36 7.66
N ASP A 50 -4.72 8.70 7.86
CA ASP A 50 -3.43 9.25 7.47
C ASP A 50 -3.11 8.86 6.01
N PRO A 51 -3.04 9.81 5.06
CA PRO A 51 -2.76 9.53 3.66
C PRO A 51 -1.36 8.95 3.42
N THR A 52 -0.46 9.09 4.39
CA THR A 52 0.90 8.56 4.33
C THR A 52 1.06 7.22 5.06
N GLY A 53 0.03 6.77 5.79
CA GLY A 53 0.08 5.61 6.67
C GLY A 53 0.05 4.26 5.95
N TRP A 54 -0.22 4.25 4.65
CA TRP A 54 -0.31 3.02 3.86
C TRP A 54 -0.06 3.28 2.37
N ALA A 55 0.26 2.21 1.64
CA ALA A 55 0.27 2.20 0.18
C ALA A 55 -0.06 0.79 -0.35
N MET A 56 -0.49 0.71 -1.61
CA MET A 56 -0.79 -0.55 -2.29
C MET A 56 -0.25 -0.52 -3.71
N LEU A 57 0.31 -1.65 -4.15
CA LEU A 57 0.67 -1.90 -5.53
C LEU A 57 0.09 -3.24 -6.01
N VAL A 58 -0.19 -3.29 -7.31
CA VAL A 58 -0.69 -4.48 -8.01
C VAL A 58 0.23 -4.83 -9.19
N PRO A 59 0.36 -6.12 -9.55
CA PRO A 59 1.11 -6.51 -10.74
C PRO A 59 0.38 -6.04 -12.01
N PRO A 60 1.08 -5.49 -13.02
CA PRO A 60 0.45 -4.86 -14.19
C PRO A 60 -0.36 -5.83 -15.07
N GLY A 61 0.01 -7.13 -15.09
CA GLY A 61 -0.66 -8.16 -15.89
C GLY A 61 -1.54 -9.12 -15.07
N GLY A 62 -1.74 -8.86 -13.78
CA GLY A 62 -2.29 -9.86 -12.86
C GLY A 62 -1.30 -11.00 -12.55
N GLY A 63 -1.72 -11.97 -11.74
CA GLY A 63 -0.94 -13.20 -11.45
C GLY A 63 0.12 -13.10 -10.34
N GLY A 64 0.68 -11.92 -10.09
CA GLY A 64 1.58 -11.69 -8.94
C GLY A 64 0.85 -11.40 -7.62
N PRO A 65 1.55 -11.46 -6.48
CA PRO A 65 0.99 -11.02 -5.21
C PRO A 65 0.77 -9.50 -5.23
N ARG A 66 -0.26 -9.00 -4.55
CA ARG A 66 -0.34 -7.57 -4.25
C ARG A 66 0.69 -7.20 -3.19
N LEU A 67 1.26 -6.02 -3.31
CA LEU A 67 2.17 -5.47 -2.29
C LEU A 67 1.40 -4.45 -1.45
N LEU A 68 1.39 -4.67 -0.14
CA LEU A 68 0.74 -3.81 0.85
C LEU A 68 1.81 -3.21 1.75
N PHE A 69 1.76 -1.91 1.96
CA PHE A 69 2.70 -1.20 2.82
C PHE A 69 1.91 -0.57 3.95
N GLN A 70 2.31 -0.81 5.19
CA GLN A 70 1.63 -0.28 6.37
C GLN A 70 2.64 0.33 7.32
N ARG A 71 2.34 1.53 7.80
CA ARG A 71 3.16 2.14 8.84
C ARG A 71 3.05 1.31 10.11
N ARG A 72 4.18 0.91 10.67
CA ARG A 72 4.25 0.25 11.98
C ARG A 72 5.41 0.82 12.77
N ALA A 73 5.16 1.11 14.04
CA ALA A 73 6.23 1.45 14.96
C ALA A 73 7.21 0.27 15.03
N LYS A 74 8.51 0.57 14.99
CA LYS A 74 9.54 -0.43 15.24
C LYS A 74 9.30 -0.99 16.64
N THR A 75 9.18 -2.31 16.75
CA THR A 75 9.13 -2.96 18.06
C THR A 75 10.42 -2.65 18.81
N PRO A 76 10.35 -2.21 20.08
CA PRO A 76 11.54 -2.01 20.89
C PRO A 76 12.38 -3.28 20.90
N THR A 77 13.67 -3.14 20.61
CA THR A 77 14.66 -4.20 20.85
C THR A 77 15.30 -3.88 22.18
N GLU A 78 15.00 -4.69 23.21
CA GLU A 78 15.72 -4.68 24.49
C GLU A 78 17.17 -5.12 24.33
#